data_AF-A0A6P6G0M3-F1
#
_entry.id   AF-A0A6P6G0M3-F1
#
_cell.length_a   1.000
_cell.length_b   1.000
_cell.length_c   1.000
_cell.angle_alpha   90.00
_cell.angle_beta   90.00
_cell.angle_gamma   90.00
#
_symmetry.space_group_name_H-M   'P 1'
#
loop_
_entity.id
_entity.type
_entity.pdbx_description
1 polymer ?
#
loop_
_entity_poly.entity_id
_entity_poly.type
_entity_poly.pdbx_seq_one_letter_code
_entity_poly.pdbx_strand_id
1 'polypeptide(L)'
;MSSFVRHVVPPSSAIPFPLPDSVARYHTHAVSANQCFSAAIQTIDAPVPVVWSVVRRFDNPQAYKHFLKSCHVIDGDGNVGSLREVRVISGLPAESSTERLEILDDERHVLSFSVVGGKVFRGI
;
A
#
# COMPACT_ATOMS: atom_id res chain seq x y z
N MET A 1 -23.85 2.07 -3.51
CA MET A 1 -23.49 2.95 -2.37
C MET A 1 -22.93 2.06 -1.27
N SER A 2 -21.60 2.01 -1.12
CA SER A 2 -20.98 1.47 0.09
C SER A 2 -20.14 2.61 0.65
N SER A 3 -20.64 3.20 1.72
CA SER A 3 -19.99 4.31 2.42
C SER A 3 -18.81 3.74 3.18
N PHE A 4 -17.59 3.93 2.65
CA PHE A 4 -16.38 3.63 3.39
C PHE A 4 -16.06 4.85 4.24
N VAL A 5 -16.32 4.76 5.54
CA VAL A 5 -15.92 5.81 6.48
C VAL A 5 -14.40 5.79 6.58
N ARG A 6 -13.73 6.64 5.79
CA ARG A 6 -12.34 7.00 6.04
C ARG A 6 -12.34 7.94 7.24
N HIS A 7 -11.98 7.43 8.41
CA HIS A 7 -11.58 8.30 9.51
C HIS A 7 -10.26 8.99 9.11
N VAL A 8 -10.37 10.15 8.45
CA VAL A 8 -9.26 11.08 8.32
C VAL A 8 -9.14 11.76 9.68
N VAL A 9 -8.23 11.26 10.52
CA VAL A 9 -7.96 11.88 11.82
C VAL A 9 -7.12 13.14 11.56
N PRO A 10 -7.62 14.35 11.87
CA PRO A 10 -6.81 15.56 11.82
C PRO A 10 -5.69 15.47 12.87
N PRO A 11 -4.54 16.15 12.68
CA PRO A 11 -3.32 15.93 13.46
C PRO A 11 -3.38 16.35 14.95
N SER A 12 -4.57 16.52 15.55
CA SER A 12 -4.72 17.08 16.90
C SER A 12 -5.58 16.29 17.88
N SER A 13 -6.09 15.09 17.55
CA SER A 13 -6.83 14.28 18.53
C SER A 13 -6.10 12.99 18.84
N ALA A 14 -5.68 12.84 20.10
CA ALA A 14 -5.03 11.67 20.66
C ALA A 14 -5.81 10.37 20.33
N ILE A 15 -5.11 9.40 19.75
CA ILE A 15 -5.65 8.10 19.36
C ILE A 15 -5.87 7.25 20.64
N PRO A 16 -7.04 6.62 20.88
CA PRO A 16 -7.28 5.77 22.05
C PRO A 16 -6.58 4.40 22.00
N PHE A 17 -5.81 4.13 20.95
CA PHE A 17 -5.08 2.89 20.76
C PHE A 17 -3.63 3.26 20.44
N PRO A 18 -2.65 2.86 21.27
CA PRO A 18 -1.25 3.09 20.96
C PRO A 18 -0.96 2.39 19.63
N LEU A 19 -0.59 3.20 18.63
CA LEU A 19 -0.09 2.70 17.36
C LEU A 19 1.03 1.70 17.69
N PRO A 20 0.96 0.42 17.27
CA PRO A 20 2.01 -0.53 17.59
C PRO A 20 3.36 0.05 17.15
N ASP A 21 4.40 -0.07 17.98
CA ASP A 21 5.74 0.49 17.70
C ASP A 21 6.29 0.09 16.32
N SER A 22 5.83 -1.04 15.77
CA SER A 22 6.13 -1.48 14.42
C SER A 22 5.65 -0.49 13.35
N VAL A 23 4.47 0.11 13.49
CA VAL A 23 3.96 1.10 12.54
C VAL A 23 4.76 2.40 12.64
N ALA A 24 5.13 2.82 13.84
CA ALA A 24 5.96 4.01 14.04
C ALA A 24 7.36 3.86 13.44
N ARG A 25 7.97 2.67 13.49
CA ARG A 25 9.32 2.44 12.96
C ARG A 25 9.40 2.36 11.44
N TYR A 26 8.37 1.81 10.79
CA TYR A 26 8.40 1.54 9.34
C TYR A 26 7.54 2.49 8.51
N HIS A 27 6.63 3.24 9.14
CA HIS A 27 5.74 4.15 8.44
C HIS A 27 5.88 5.62 8.88
N THR A 28 6.72 5.97 9.85
CA THR A 28 6.99 7.40 10.13
C THR A 28 7.95 7.97 9.08
N HIS A 29 7.39 8.65 8.09
CA HIS A 29 8.17 9.44 7.14
C HIS A 29 8.29 10.88 7.65
N ALA A 30 9.49 11.46 7.61
CA ALA A 30 9.66 12.88 7.80
C ALA A 30 8.99 13.61 6.63
N VAL A 31 7.86 14.25 6.90
CA VAL A 31 7.01 14.86 5.88
C VAL A 31 7.48 16.30 5.62
N SER A 32 7.80 16.65 4.37
CA SER A 32 8.05 18.06 3.99
C SER A 32 6.76 18.86 3.92
N ALA A 33 6.84 20.20 3.85
CA ALA A 33 5.66 21.10 3.86
C ALA A 33 4.61 20.82 2.77
N ASN A 34 4.97 20.11 1.70
CA ASN A 34 4.12 19.73 0.56
C ASN A 34 3.75 18.24 0.54
N GLN A 35 4.04 17.49 1.60
CA GLN A 35 3.73 16.08 1.71
C GLN A 35 2.69 15.87 2.83
N CYS A 36 2.01 14.73 2.79
CA CYS A 36 1.14 14.30 3.88
C CYS A 36 1.45 12.84 4.21
N PHE A 37 1.17 12.46 5.45
CA PHE A 37 1.26 11.09 5.92
C PHE A 37 -0.09 10.65 6.50
N SER A 38 -0.47 9.40 6.23
CA SER A 38 -1.67 8.78 6.77
C SER A 38 -1.39 7.32 7.10
N ALA A 39 -1.95 6.85 8.21
CA ALA A 39 -1.89 5.46 8.62
C ALA A 39 -3.32 4.91 8.72
N ALA A 40 -3.52 3.68 8.23
CA ALA A 40 -4.78 2.96 8.33
C ALA A 40 -4.55 1.61 9.02
N ILE A 41 -5.46 1.25 9.93
CA ILE A 41 -5.41 -0.02 10.67
C ILE A 41 -6.70 -0.78 10.37
N GLN A 42 -6.57 -2.07 10.04
CA GLN A 42 -7.69 -2.96 9.78
C GLN A 42 -7.51 -4.26 10.57
N THR A 43 -8.50 -4.60 11.41
CA THR A 43 -8.54 -5.87 12.13
C THR A 43 -9.08 -6.97 11.22
N ILE A 44 -8.43 -8.12 11.21
CA ILE A 44 -8.81 -9.30 10.41
C ILE A 44 -8.91 -10.50 11.37
N ASP A 45 -10.02 -11.22 11.31
CA ASP A 45 -10.24 -12.43 12.09
C ASP A 45 -9.62 -13.65 11.38
N ALA A 46 -8.29 -13.69 11.33
CA ALA A 46 -7.52 -14.78 10.74
C ALA A 46 -6.09 -14.83 11.32
N PRO A 47 -5.43 -16.01 11.33
CA PRO A 47 -4.05 -16.12 11.77
C PRO A 47 -3.08 -15.27 10.94
N VAL A 48 -2.07 -14.68 11.58
CA VAL A 48 -1.04 -13.84 10.93
C VAL A 48 -0.39 -14.52 9.71
N PRO A 49 0.03 -15.81 9.76
CA PRO A 49 0.64 -16.45 8.60
C PRO A 49 -0.27 -16.52 7.38
N VAL A 50 -1.59 -16.66 7.60
CA VAL A 50 -2.59 -16.70 6.54
C VAL A 50 -2.72 -15.33 5.89
N VAL A 51 -2.87 -14.28 6.71
CA VAL A 51 -2.94 -12.89 6.21
C VAL A 51 -1.65 -12.52 5.49
N TRP A 52 -0.51 -12.84 6.07
CA TRP A 52 0.79 -12.54 5.48
C TRP A 52 1.02 -13.25 4.15
N SER A 53 0.58 -14.50 4.01
CA SER A 53 0.68 -15.24 2.74
C SER A 53 -0.01 -14.54 1.56
N VAL A 54 -1.01 -13.69 1.84
CA VAL A 54 -1.70 -12.86 0.85
C VAL A 54 -0.99 -11.52 0.67
N VAL A 55 -0.64 -10.84 1.77
CA VAL A 55 -0.05 -9.49 1.74
C VAL A 55 1.36 -9.49 1.13
N ARG A 56 2.17 -10.52 1.39
CA ARG A 56 3.55 -10.64 0.90
C ARG A 56 3.67 -10.81 -0.62
N ARG A 57 2.55 -11.10 -1.30
CA ARG A 57 2.51 -11.35 -2.75
C ARG A 57 2.60 -10.05 -3.53
N PHE A 58 3.84 -9.58 -3.70
CA PHE A 58 4.13 -8.38 -4.49
C PHE A 58 3.66 -8.52 -5.95
N ASP A 59 3.63 -9.73 -6.49
CA ASP A 59 3.15 -10.07 -7.83
C ASP A 59 1.63 -9.96 -7.99
N ASN A 60 0.85 -10.16 -6.92
CA ASN A 60 -0.61 -10.29 -6.98
C ASN A 60 -1.36 -9.38 -5.98
N PRO A 61 -1.19 -8.05 -6.06
CA PRO A 61 -1.93 -7.11 -5.22
C PRO A 61 -3.45 -7.13 -5.46
N GLN A 62 -3.92 -7.66 -6.59
CA GLN A 62 -5.35 -7.78 -6.92
C GLN A 62 -6.11 -8.67 -5.93
N ALA A 63 -5.42 -9.56 -5.22
CA ALA A 63 -6.04 -10.42 -4.22
C ALA A 63 -6.65 -9.64 -3.05
N TYR A 64 -6.14 -8.44 -2.76
CA TYR A 64 -6.58 -7.66 -1.60
C TYR A 64 -6.81 -6.16 -1.89
N LYS A 65 -6.31 -5.62 -3.01
CA LYS A 65 -6.57 -4.22 -3.41
C LYS A 65 -7.68 -4.16 -4.45
N HIS A 66 -8.70 -3.37 -4.15
CA HIS A 66 -9.73 -3.03 -5.12
C HIS A 66 -9.19 -2.05 -6.18
N PHE A 67 -9.87 -1.96 -7.32
CA PHE A 67 -9.56 -1.05 -8.44
C PHE A 67 -8.35 -1.41 -9.31
N LEU A 68 -7.68 -2.53 -9.06
CA LEU A 68 -6.62 -3.02 -9.96
C LEU A 68 -7.22 -3.87 -11.08
N LYS A 69 -6.95 -3.49 -12.33
CA LYS A 69 -7.28 -4.24 -13.54
C LYS A 69 -6.28 -5.37 -13.78
N SER A 70 -4.99 -5.07 -13.64
CA SER A 70 -3.91 -6.06 -13.77
C SER A 70 -2.67 -5.62 -12.99
N CYS A 71 -1.79 -6.57 -12.73
CA CYS A 71 -0.47 -6.37 -12.15
C CYS A 71 0.51 -7.28 -12.87
N HIS A 72 1.66 -6.75 -13.25
CA HIS A 72 2.74 -7.49 -13.87
C HIS A 72 4.06 -7.08 -13.22
N VAL A 73 4.87 -8.06 -12.82
CA VAL A 73 6.28 -7.81 -12.48
C VAL A 73 6.99 -7.52 -13.79
N ILE A 74 7.59 -6.33 -13.89
CA ILE A 74 8.26 -5.84 -15.11
C ILE A 74 9.78 -5.95 -15.02
N ASP A 75 10.31 -6.06 -13.80
CA ASP A 75 11.73 -6.25 -13.53
C ASP A 75 11.92 -6.98 -12.18
N GLY A 76 12.87 -7.90 -12.12
CA GLY A 76 13.15 -8.72 -10.94
C GLY A 76 12.33 -10.02 -10.83
N ASP A 77 12.49 -10.68 -9.70
CA ASP A 77 11.99 -12.03 -9.38
C ASP A 77 10.93 -12.06 -8.27
N GLY A 78 10.48 -10.88 -7.83
CA GLY A 78 9.55 -10.72 -6.72
C GLY A 78 10.22 -10.48 -5.37
N ASN A 79 11.56 -10.41 -5.30
CA ASN A 79 12.31 -10.00 -4.11
C ASN A 79 12.59 -8.49 -4.08
N VAL A 80 13.14 -8.00 -2.96
CA VAL A 80 13.50 -6.58 -2.76
C VAL A 80 14.30 -6.05 -3.96
N GLY A 81 13.88 -4.89 -4.48
CA GLY A 81 14.39 -4.28 -5.70
C GLY A 81 13.52 -4.53 -6.93
N SER A 82 12.65 -5.55 -6.93
CA SER A 82 11.75 -5.85 -8.04
C SER A 82 10.77 -4.71 -8.33
N LEU A 83 10.41 -4.55 -9.60
CA LEU A 83 9.44 -3.57 -10.07
C LEU A 83 8.16 -4.26 -10.57
N ARG A 84 7.01 -3.69 -10.22
CA ARG A 84 5.72 -4.06 -10.80
C ARG A 84 5.04 -2.88 -11.47
N GLU A 85 4.40 -3.13 -12.60
CA GLU A 85 3.40 -2.23 -13.17
C GLU A 85 2.01 -2.71 -12.74
N VAL A 86 1.29 -1.86 -12.02
CA VAL A 86 -0.12 -2.05 -11.73
C VAL A 86 -0.96 -1.16 -12.63
N ARG A 87 -2.04 -1.71 -13.19
CA ARG A 87 -3.01 -0.96 -14.00
C ARG A 87 -4.31 -0.83 -13.25
N VAL A 88 -4.88 0.36 -13.27
CA VAL A 88 -6.13 0.65 -12.57
C VAL A 88 -7.31 0.41 -13.53
N ILE A 89 -8.49 0.11 -12.99
CA ILE A 89 -9.71 0.02 -13.81
C ILE A 89 -10.02 1.35 -14.50
N SER A 90 -10.68 1.28 -15.67
CA SER A 90 -11.08 2.45 -16.45
C SER A 90 -12.05 3.36 -15.69
N GLY A 91 -11.97 4.67 -15.93
CA GLY A 91 -12.84 5.66 -15.29
C GLY A 91 -12.26 6.28 -14.02
N LEU A 92 -11.04 5.91 -13.64
CA LEU A 92 -10.27 6.58 -12.60
C LEU A 92 -9.22 7.52 -13.22
N PRO A 93 -8.77 8.58 -12.54
CA PRO A 93 -7.77 9.50 -13.07
C PRO A 93 -6.39 8.85 -13.30
N ALA A 94 -6.09 7.70 -12.70
CA ALA A 94 -4.83 7.00 -12.86
C ALA A 94 -4.98 5.80 -13.83
N GLU A 95 -4.05 5.66 -14.76
CA GLU A 95 -4.00 4.56 -15.74
C GLU A 95 -3.09 3.42 -15.25
N SER A 96 -1.87 3.76 -14.85
CA SER A 96 -0.90 2.81 -14.33
C SER A 96 0.02 3.42 -13.29
N SER A 97 0.61 2.57 -12.45
CA SER A 97 1.64 2.92 -11.47
C SER A 97 2.77 1.89 -11.54
N THR A 98 4.00 2.38 -11.55
CA THR A 98 5.21 1.56 -11.43
C THR A 98 5.67 1.62 -9.99
N GLU A 99 5.75 0.47 -9.35
CA GLU A 99 6.05 0.33 -7.93
C GLU A 99 7.30 -0.52 -7.73
N ARG A 100 8.17 -0.11 -6.81
CA ARG A 100 9.38 -0.85 -6.42
C ARG A 100 9.21 -1.47 -5.04
N LEU A 101 9.55 -2.74 -4.89
CA LEU A 101 9.61 -3.40 -3.61
C LEU A 101 10.85 -2.94 -2.83
N GLU A 102 10.64 -2.28 -1.68
CA GLU A 102 11.71 -1.73 -0.84
C GLU A 102 12.05 -2.65 0.34
N ILE A 103 11.03 -3.28 0.93
CA ILE A 103 11.18 -4.16 2.09
C ILE A 103 10.26 -5.37 1.91
N LEU A 104 10.81 -6.55 2.17
CA LEU A 104 10.07 -7.80 2.33
C LEU A 104 10.70 -8.59 3.48
N ASP A 105 10.10 -8.51 4.66
CA ASP A 105 10.56 -9.17 5.88
C ASP A 105 9.51 -10.18 6.34
N ASP A 106 9.78 -11.47 6.13
CA ASP A 106 8.89 -12.57 6.49
C ASP A 106 8.86 -12.85 8.01
N GLU A 107 9.91 -12.51 8.76
CA GLU A 107 9.96 -12.70 10.21
C GLU A 107 9.12 -11.64 10.94
N ARG A 108 9.23 -10.38 10.48
CA ARG A 108 8.50 -9.23 11.06
C ARG A 108 7.16 -8.99 10.37
N HIS A 109 6.86 -9.69 9.30
CA HIS A 109 5.66 -9.51 8.47
C HIS A 109 5.51 -8.08 7.94
N VAL A 110 6.60 -7.52 7.41
CA VAL A 110 6.66 -6.13 6.90
C VAL A 110 6.90 -6.13 5.39
N LEU A 111 6.01 -5.47 4.65
CA LEU A 111 6.18 -5.20 3.22
C LEU A 111 6.09 -3.69 2.98
N SER A 112 7.06 -3.14 2.25
CA SER A 112 7.07 -1.74 1.85
C SER A 112 7.38 -1.60 0.37
N PHE A 113 6.70 -0.68 -0.30
CA PHE A 113 6.97 -0.36 -1.70
C PHE A 113 6.90 1.15 -1.92
N SER A 114 7.65 1.64 -2.90
CA SER A 114 7.62 3.03 -3.34
C SER A 114 7.02 3.11 -4.75
N VAL A 115 6.27 4.18 -5.02
CA VAL A 115 5.82 4.48 -6.39
C VAL A 115 6.95 5.26 -7.08
N VAL A 116 7.53 4.67 -8.12
CA VAL A 116 8.67 5.25 -8.86
C VAL A 116 8.26 5.89 -10.18
N GLY A 117 7.02 5.68 -10.62
CA GLY A 117 6.48 6.26 -11.84
C GLY A 117 5.02 5.87 -12.05
N GLY A 118 4.40 6.37 -13.12
CA GLY A 118 3.03 6.03 -13.47
C GLY A 118 2.46 6.92 -14.57
N LYS A 119 1.31 6.50 -15.11
CA LYS A 119 0.53 7.26 -16.09
C LYS A 119 -0.78 7.71 -15.46
N VAL A 120 -1.09 8.98 -15.63
CA VAL A 120 -2.36 9.60 -15.24
C VAL A 120 -3.15 9.86 -16.52
N PHE A 121 -4.44 9.52 -16.53
CA PHE A 121 -5.34 9.87 -17.61
C PHE A 121 -5.43 11.40 -17.70
N ARG A 122 -4.81 11.97 -18.74
CA ARG A 122 -5.03 13.36 -19.15
C ARG A 122 -6.26 13.41 -20.05
N GLY A 123 -7.45 13.49 -19.46
CA GLY A 123 -8.72 13.47 -20.19
C GLY A 123 -9.87 14.19 -19.49
N ILE A 124 -9.56 15.21 -18.68
CA ILE A 124 -10.52 16.21 -18.17
C ILE A 124 -10.02 17.60 -18.56
#